data_AF-A0A7C6Y5E0-F1
#
_entry.id   AF-A0A7C6Y5E0-F1
#
_cell.length_a   1.000
_cell.length_b   1.000
_cell.length_c   1.000
_cell.angle_alpha   90.00
_cell.angle_beta   90.00
_cell.angle_gamma   90.00
#
_symmetry.space_group_name_H-M   'P 1'
#
loop_
_entity.id
_entity.type
_entity.pdbx_description
1 polymer ?
#
loop_
_entity_poly.entity_id
_entity_poly.type
_entity_poly.pdbx_seq_one_letter_code
_entity_poly.pdbx_strand_id
1 'polypeptide(L)'
;MAQLTKLNIDLSEASRMENELIYNEYAGWKLENDELLSNLKKLDSLLLFRFENVLNVIDHLYDKLIDDPSFDQDDHDNFTFGFHYVHAQVEEIKKVLENFYDNDYFALNMDAKEVNLLLNTIDFQHELLDLENYDAESMEILLNFETLIIDKLSKKEKIDEKLYEELDNISLKIFKKLDIDYYPIDSIYLEIADQLGIIKE
;
A
#
# COMPACT_ATOMS: atom_id res chain seq x y z
N MET A 1 18.53 -35.52 20.09
CA MET A 1 17.35 -35.16 20.90
C MET A 1 17.54 -33.80 21.58
N ALA A 2 18.46 -33.63 22.55
CA ALA A 2 18.64 -32.35 23.27
C ALA A 2 19.00 -31.12 22.40
N GLN A 3 19.82 -31.29 21.35
CA GLN A 3 20.15 -30.18 20.42
C GLN A 3 18.99 -29.78 19.50
N LEU A 4 18.13 -30.73 19.10
CA LEU A 4 16.94 -30.46 18.28
C LEU A 4 15.87 -29.74 19.10
N THR A 5 15.71 -30.11 20.37
CA THR A 5 14.78 -29.42 21.28
C THR A 5 15.21 -27.99 21.57
N LYS A 6 16.51 -27.74 21.75
CA LYS A 6 17.04 -26.38 21.97
C LYS A 6 16.91 -25.50 20.72
N LEU A 7 17.24 -26.03 19.54
CA LEU A 7 17.08 -25.30 18.28
C LEU A 7 15.61 -24.91 18.01
N ASN A 8 14.67 -25.80 18.31
CA ASN A 8 13.23 -25.51 18.15
C ASN A 8 12.72 -24.46 19.15
N ILE A 9 13.30 -24.38 20.36
CA ILE A 9 12.97 -23.34 21.34
C ILE A 9 13.55 -21.99 20.90
N ASP A 10 14.82 -21.96 20.46
CA ASP A 10 15.48 -20.74 20.00
C ASP A 10 14.78 -20.15 18.74
N LEU A 11 14.29 -21.01 17.84
CA LEU A 11 13.49 -20.58 16.66
C LEU A 11 12.10 -20.06 17.06
N SER A 12 11.48 -20.66 18.08
CA SER A 12 10.18 -20.22 18.60
C SER A 12 10.26 -18.89 19.35
N GLU A 13 11.36 -18.64 20.08
CA GLU A 13 11.59 -17.36 20.75
C GLU A 13 11.95 -16.25 19.76
N ALA A 14 12.76 -16.55 18.73
CA ALA A 14 13.09 -15.62 17.66
C ALA A 14 11.84 -15.19 16.87
N SER A 15 10.98 -16.14 16.49
CA SER A 15 9.71 -15.86 15.82
C SER A 15 8.76 -15.03 16.71
N ARG A 16 8.71 -15.30 18.02
CA ARG A 16 7.90 -14.48 18.94
C ARG A 16 8.44 -13.04 19.06
N MET A 17 9.76 -12.87 19.09
CA MET A 17 10.40 -11.55 19.12
C MET A 17 10.20 -10.76 17.83
N GLU A 18 10.24 -11.42 16.67
CA GLU A 18 9.93 -10.83 15.38
C GLU A 18 8.47 -10.35 15.33
N ASN A 19 7.55 -11.18 15.83
CA ASN A 19 6.13 -10.81 15.92
C ASN A 19 5.92 -9.64 16.89
N GLU A 20 6.61 -9.55 18.02
CA GLU A 20 6.49 -8.39 18.93
C GLU A 20 7.11 -7.12 18.34
N LEU A 21 8.10 -7.22 17.45
CA LEU A 21 8.77 -6.08 16.84
C LEU A 21 7.85 -5.33 15.87
N ILE A 22 7.15 -6.04 14.99
CA ILE A 22 6.33 -5.41 13.93
C ILE A 22 5.20 -4.54 14.51
N TYR A 23 4.61 -4.92 15.64
CA TYR A 23 3.58 -4.12 16.30
C TYR A 23 4.13 -2.83 16.92
N ASN A 24 5.36 -2.87 17.45
CA ASN A 24 6.03 -1.67 17.95
C ASN A 24 6.44 -0.75 16.79
N GLU A 25 6.90 -1.33 15.68
CA GLU A 25 7.18 -0.58 14.45
C GLU A 25 5.93 0.11 13.92
N TYR A 26 4.78 -0.58 13.91
CA TYR A 26 3.52 0.03 13.52
C TYR A 26 3.13 1.23 14.41
N ALA A 27 3.24 1.08 15.73
CA ALA A 27 2.94 2.17 16.65
C ALA A 27 3.86 3.38 16.43
N GLY A 28 5.15 3.15 16.19
CA GLY A 28 6.11 4.19 15.84
C GLY A 28 5.76 4.85 14.50
N TRP A 29 5.53 4.05 13.47
CA TRP A 29 5.16 4.49 12.13
C TRP A 29 3.90 5.35 12.14
N LYS A 30 2.88 5.00 12.93
CA LYS A 30 1.64 5.79 13.05
C LYS A 30 1.90 7.18 13.65
N LEU A 31 2.80 7.29 14.62
CA LEU A 31 3.20 8.57 15.20
C LEU A 31 4.03 9.41 14.23
N GLU A 32 4.95 8.77 13.51
CA GLU A 32 5.81 9.43 12.50
C GLU A 32 4.99 9.99 11.34
N ASN A 33 3.90 9.32 10.96
CA ASN A 33 3.08 9.67 9.80
C ASN A 33 1.73 10.31 10.18
N ASP A 34 1.51 10.65 11.46
CA ASP A 34 0.26 11.28 11.94
C ASP A 34 -0.06 12.56 11.18
N GLU A 35 0.95 13.38 10.88
CA GLU A 35 0.75 14.64 10.15
C GLU A 35 0.18 14.39 8.75
N LEU A 36 0.79 13.49 7.97
CA LEU A 36 0.31 13.15 6.63
C LEU A 36 -1.11 12.57 6.70
N LEU A 37 -1.31 11.52 7.49
CA LEU A 37 -2.58 10.80 7.59
C LEU A 37 -3.71 11.74 8.05
N SER A 38 -3.43 12.58 9.05
CA SER A 38 -4.38 13.58 9.53
C SER A 38 -4.73 14.62 8.48
N ASN A 39 -3.76 15.08 7.68
CA ASN A 39 -4.02 16.04 6.60
C ASN A 39 -4.84 15.42 5.46
N LEU A 40 -4.47 14.22 5.00
CA LEU A 40 -5.23 13.50 3.97
C LEU A 40 -6.68 13.28 4.40
N LYS A 41 -6.90 12.88 5.67
CA LYS A 41 -8.23 12.70 6.24
C LYS A 41 -9.03 14.00 6.35
N LYS A 42 -8.41 15.08 6.84
CA LYS A 42 -9.06 16.40 6.97
C LYS A 42 -9.49 16.98 5.63
N LEU A 43 -8.76 16.65 4.57
CA LEU A 43 -9.01 17.13 3.22
C LEU A 43 -9.92 16.21 2.39
N ASP A 44 -10.41 15.11 2.97
CA ASP A 44 -11.20 14.08 2.27
C ASP A 44 -10.48 13.58 1.00
N SER A 45 -9.19 13.27 1.16
CA SER A 45 -8.29 13.06 0.03
C SER A 45 -8.54 11.75 -0.70
N LEU A 46 -8.61 11.81 -2.04
CA LEU A 46 -8.61 10.62 -2.92
C LEU A 46 -7.37 9.71 -2.74
N LEU A 47 -6.29 10.23 -2.13
CA LEU A 47 -5.10 9.44 -1.83
C LEU A 47 -5.29 8.53 -0.61
N LEU A 48 -6.15 8.90 0.35
CA LEU A 48 -6.42 8.07 1.53
C LEU A 48 -7.21 6.83 1.15
N PHE A 49 -8.20 6.97 0.26
CA PHE A 49 -9.06 5.86 -0.20
C PHE A 49 -8.30 4.72 -0.88
N ARG A 50 -7.04 4.92 -1.28
CA ARG A 50 -6.19 3.86 -1.85
C ARG A 50 -5.89 2.74 -0.87
N PHE A 51 -5.88 3.03 0.43
CA PHE A 51 -5.46 2.09 1.46
C PHE A 51 -6.30 2.22 2.74
N GLU A 52 -7.44 2.91 2.68
CA GLU A 52 -8.27 3.19 3.85
C GLU A 52 -8.81 1.90 4.47
N ASN A 53 -9.23 0.94 3.65
CA ASN A 53 -9.74 -0.33 4.16
C ASN A 53 -8.60 -1.12 4.83
N VAL A 54 -7.41 -1.09 4.24
CA VAL A 54 -6.21 -1.70 4.83
C VAL A 54 -5.89 -1.08 6.18
N LEU A 55 -5.86 0.26 6.26
CA LEU A 55 -5.58 1.00 7.48
C LEU A 55 -6.62 0.69 8.58
N ASN A 56 -7.90 0.62 8.23
CA ASN A 56 -8.97 0.29 9.17
C ASN A 56 -8.82 -1.13 9.73
N VAL A 57 -8.48 -2.11 8.89
CA VAL A 57 -8.25 -3.50 9.32
C VAL A 57 -7.03 -3.59 10.23
N ILE A 58 -5.88 -3.02 9.84
CA ILE A 58 -4.67 -3.14 10.69
C ILE A 58 -4.84 -2.38 12.02
N ASP A 59 -5.57 -1.26 12.05
CA ASP A 59 -5.93 -0.59 13.30
C ASP A 59 -6.79 -1.49 14.19
N HIS A 60 -7.80 -2.15 13.61
CA HIS A 60 -8.63 -3.08 14.35
C HIS A 60 -7.83 -4.27 14.89
N LEU A 61 -6.98 -4.87 14.06
CA LEU A 61 -6.15 -6.01 14.45
C LEU A 61 -5.11 -5.63 15.53
N TYR A 62 -4.57 -4.40 15.46
CA TYR A 62 -3.69 -3.88 16.50
C TYR A 62 -4.41 -3.72 17.84
N ASP A 63 -5.64 -3.21 17.85
CA ASP A 63 -6.45 -3.12 19.06
C ASP A 63 -6.81 -4.53 19.59
N LYS A 64 -7.19 -5.45 18.69
CA LYS A 64 -7.52 -6.85 19.00
C LYS A 64 -6.34 -7.58 19.68
N LEU A 65 -5.11 -7.36 19.21
CA LEU A 65 -3.90 -7.95 19.80
C LEU A 65 -3.77 -7.63 21.30
N ILE A 66 -4.16 -6.43 21.72
CA ILE A 66 -4.00 -5.95 23.10
C ILE A 66 -5.09 -6.54 24.00
N ASP A 67 -6.33 -6.55 23.50
CA ASP A 67 -7.52 -6.74 24.33
C ASP A 67 -8.21 -8.10 24.16
N ASP A 68 -7.88 -8.86 23.11
CA ASP A 68 -8.60 -10.09 22.75
C ASP A 68 -7.66 -11.32 22.70
N PRO A 69 -7.86 -12.33 23.57
CA PRO A 69 -7.07 -13.56 23.54
C PRO A 69 -7.36 -14.46 22.34
N SER A 70 -8.35 -14.13 21.49
CA SER A 70 -8.64 -14.83 20.23
C SER A 70 -7.78 -14.36 19.05
N PHE A 71 -6.88 -13.38 19.25
CA PHE A 71 -5.91 -13.00 18.24
C PHE A 71 -5.06 -14.21 17.82
N ASP A 72 -5.09 -14.55 16.53
CA ASP A 72 -4.47 -15.75 15.99
C ASP A 72 -3.42 -15.47 14.89
N GLN A 73 -2.96 -16.53 14.21
CA GLN A 73 -1.95 -16.41 13.16
C GLN A 73 -2.51 -15.74 11.90
N ASP A 74 -3.78 -15.97 11.56
CA ASP A 74 -4.39 -15.35 10.38
C ASP A 74 -4.55 -13.84 10.62
N ASP A 75 -4.90 -13.43 11.83
CA ASP A 75 -4.87 -12.01 12.25
C ASP A 75 -3.45 -11.42 12.12
N HIS A 76 -2.43 -12.14 12.58
CA HIS A 76 -1.04 -11.70 12.48
C HIS A 76 -0.58 -11.53 11.03
N ASP A 77 -0.90 -12.49 10.16
CA ASP A 77 -0.49 -12.49 8.76
C ASP A 77 -1.20 -11.34 8.01
N ASN A 78 -2.50 -11.15 8.26
CA ASN A 78 -3.27 -10.02 7.71
C ASN A 78 -2.76 -8.67 8.23
N PHE A 79 -2.40 -8.57 9.51
CA PHE A 79 -1.81 -7.35 10.05
C PHE A 79 -0.47 -7.05 9.38
N THR A 80 0.42 -8.04 9.31
CA THR A 80 1.78 -7.91 8.77
C THR A 80 1.78 -7.50 7.31
N PHE A 81 0.99 -8.19 6.48
CA PHE A 81 0.86 -7.86 5.07
C PHE A 81 0.27 -6.45 4.89
N GLY A 82 -0.79 -6.12 5.63
CA GLY A 82 -1.49 -4.85 5.51
C GLY A 82 -0.61 -3.68 5.95
N PHE A 83 0.17 -3.87 7.02
CA PHE A 83 1.10 -2.85 7.50
C PHE A 83 2.19 -2.57 6.47
N HIS A 84 2.83 -3.61 5.91
CA HIS A 84 3.84 -3.41 4.87
C HIS A 84 3.26 -2.70 3.64
N TYR A 85 2.04 -3.05 3.23
CA TYR A 85 1.37 -2.38 2.12
C TYR A 85 1.10 -0.90 2.40
N VAL A 86 0.47 -0.57 3.54
CA VAL A 86 0.16 0.82 3.91
C VAL A 86 1.45 1.63 4.07
N HIS A 87 2.48 1.04 4.67
CA HIS A 87 3.78 1.67 4.80
C HIS A 87 4.33 2.06 3.42
N ALA A 88 4.33 1.15 2.45
CA ALA A 88 4.78 1.44 1.10
C ALA A 88 3.96 2.55 0.43
N GLN A 89 2.63 2.49 0.52
CA GLN A 89 1.74 3.52 -0.06
C GLN A 89 2.00 4.90 0.54
N VAL A 90 2.17 4.99 1.86
CA VAL A 90 2.47 6.24 2.55
C VAL A 90 3.83 6.80 2.15
N GLU A 91 4.85 5.95 2.00
CA GLU A 91 6.18 6.40 1.57
C GLU A 91 6.17 6.93 0.13
N GLU A 92 5.41 6.32 -0.78
CA GLU A 92 5.25 6.87 -2.14
C GLU A 92 4.52 8.22 -2.14
N ILE A 93 3.47 8.37 -1.33
CA ILE A 93 2.78 9.67 -1.20
C ILE A 93 3.72 10.74 -0.63
N LYS A 94 4.54 10.41 0.37
CA LYS A 94 5.53 11.36 0.94
C LYS A 94 6.53 11.79 -0.11
N LYS A 95 7.06 10.87 -0.91
CA LYS A 95 7.97 11.21 -2.03
C LYS A 95 7.31 12.17 -3.01
N VAL A 96 6.04 11.95 -3.38
CA VAL A 96 5.32 12.85 -4.29
C VAL A 96 5.11 14.22 -3.64
N LEU A 97 4.65 14.26 -2.40
CA LEU A 97 4.43 15.48 -1.63
C LEU A 97 5.71 16.33 -1.50
N GLU A 98 6.84 15.69 -1.17
CA GLU A 98 8.12 16.35 -1.00
C GLU A 98 8.69 16.84 -2.34
N ASN A 99 8.63 16.01 -3.40
CA ASN A 99 9.31 16.29 -4.67
C ASN A 99 8.53 17.23 -5.60
N PHE A 100 7.19 17.23 -5.56
CA PHE A 100 6.36 17.95 -6.52
C PHE A 100 5.50 19.06 -5.89
N TYR A 101 5.29 19.01 -4.58
CA TYR A 101 4.36 19.89 -3.88
C TYR A 101 5.00 20.68 -2.73
N ASP A 102 6.31 20.56 -2.49
CA ASP A 102 7.02 21.30 -1.43
C ASP A 102 6.36 21.17 -0.03
N ASN A 103 5.81 19.99 0.28
CA ASN A 103 5.02 19.73 1.50
C ASN A 103 3.68 20.50 1.61
N ASP A 104 3.15 21.01 0.49
CA ASP A 104 1.80 21.60 0.43
C ASP A 104 0.73 20.51 0.25
N TYR A 105 0.16 20.06 1.37
CA TYR A 105 -0.92 19.07 1.40
C TYR A 105 -2.18 19.51 0.64
N PHE A 106 -2.48 20.81 0.58
CA PHE A 106 -3.66 21.30 -0.12
C PHE A 106 -3.46 21.21 -1.63
N ALA A 107 -2.29 21.63 -2.12
CA ALA A 107 -1.93 21.50 -3.53
C ALA A 107 -1.88 20.03 -3.97
N LEU A 108 -1.29 19.15 -3.16
CA LEU A 108 -1.31 17.70 -3.40
C LEU A 108 -2.74 17.18 -3.52
N ASN A 109 -3.63 17.57 -2.61
CA ASN A 109 -5.01 17.11 -2.60
C ASN A 109 -5.81 17.60 -3.82
N MET A 110 -5.54 18.81 -4.29
CA MET A 110 -6.18 19.36 -5.49
C MET A 110 -5.89 18.53 -6.75
N ASP A 111 -4.70 17.91 -6.79
CA ASP A 111 -4.25 17.06 -7.89
C ASP A 111 -4.30 15.56 -7.53
N ALA A 112 -5.05 15.18 -6.49
CA ALA A 112 -5.05 13.81 -5.97
C ALA A 112 -5.43 12.75 -7.02
N LYS A 113 -6.25 13.11 -8.01
CA LYS A 113 -6.61 12.21 -9.12
C LYS A 113 -5.41 11.92 -10.03
N GLU A 114 -4.66 12.97 -10.36
CA GLU A 114 -3.45 12.92 -11.16
C GLU A 114 -2.31 12.20 -10.43
N VAL A 115 -2.16 12.45 -9.13
CA VAL A 115 -1.22 11.71 -8.29
C VAL A 115 -1.62 10.23 -8.20
N ASN A 116 -2.91 9.92 -8.08
CA ASN A 116 -3.39 8.54 -8.12
C ASN A 116 -3.05 7.83 -9.44
N LEU A 117 -3.04 8.53 -10.58
CA LEU A 117 -2.61 7.97 -11.85
C LEU A 117 -1.13 7.54 -11.82
N LEU A 118 -0.27 8.38 -11.21
CA LEU A 118 1.14 8.06 -10.99
C LEU A 118 1.28 6.84 -10.08
N LEU A 119 0.63 6.86 -8.92
CA LEU A 119 0.72 5.78 -7.93
C LEU A 119 0.18 4.45 -8.47
N ASN A 120 -0.91 4.46 -9.24
CA ASN A 120 -1.41 3.25 -9.92
C ASN A 120 -0.38 2.69 -10.92
N THR A 121 0.35 3.58 -11.62
CA THR A 121 1.42 3.15 -12.53
C THR A 121 2.54 2.46 -11.76
N ILE A 122 2.95 3.02 -10.62
CA ILE A 122 3.96 2.43 -9.73
C ILE A 122 3.49 1.09 -9.15
N ASP A 123 2.23 0.99 -8.73
CA ASP A 123 1.66 -0.27 -8.23
C ASP A 123 1.74 -1.39 -9.28
N PHE A 124 1.45 -1.08 -10.55
CA PHE A 124 1.60 -2.06 -11.63
C PHE A 124 3.06 -2.43 -11.89
N GLN A 125 4.01 -1.51 -11.71
CA GLN A 125 5.42 -1.84 -11.81
C GLN A 125 5.83 -2.80 -10.69
N HIS A 126 5.41 -2.56 -9.45
CA HIS A 126 5.67 -3.47 -8.34
C HIS A 126 5.10 -4.87 -8.61
N GLU A 127 3.86 -4.97 -9.09
CA GLU A 127 3.26 -6.25 -9.50
C GLU A 127 4.14 -6.99 -10.52
N LEU A 128 4.72 -6.29 -11.50
CA LEU A 128 5.60 -6.91 -12.49
C LEU A 128 6.96 -7.34 -11.93
N LEU A 129 7.47 -6.67 -10.90
CA LEU A 129 8.74 -7.02 -10.24
C LEU A 129 8.62 -8.30 -9.43
N ASP A 130 7.44 -8.57 -8.88
CA ASP A 130 7.17 -9.74 -8.05
C ASP A 130 6.95 -11.02 -8.87
N LEU A 131 6.87 -10.91 -10.20
CA LEU A 131 6.74 -12.06 -11.10
C LEU A 131 8.07 -12.81 -11.28
N GLU A 132 8.00 -14.13 -11.19
CA GLU A 132 9.15 -15.00 -11.50
C GLU A 132 9.66 -14.83 -12.94
N ASN A 133 8.76 -14.51 -13.87
CA ASN A 133 9.06 -14.28 -15.29
C ASN A 133 8.97 -12.79 -15.63
N TYR A 134 9.89 -12.01 -15.08
CA TYR A 134 10.00 -10.57 -15.34
C TYR A 134 9.93 -10.22 -16.83
N ASP A 135 8.98 -9.35 -17.20
CA ASP A 135 8.75 -8.87 -18.56
C ASP A 135 9.30 -7.46 -18.75
N ALA A 136 10.57 -7.38 -19.17
CA ALA A 136 11.29 -6.12 -19.34
C ALA A 136 10.61 -5.14 -20.31
N GLU A 137 9.93 -5.64 -21.34
CA GLU A 137 9.22 -4.81 -22.32
C GLU A 137 8.01 -4.12 -21.67
N SER A 138 7.22 -4.88 -20.91
CA SER A 138 6.07 -4.35 -20.17
C SER A 138 6.50 -3.35 -19.09
N MET A 139 7.61 -3.63 -18.39
CA MET A 139 8.18 -2.69 -17.43
C MET A 139 8.62 -1.39 -18.11
N GLU A 140 9.31 -1.46 -19.25
CA GLU A 140 9.76 -0.27 -19.98
C GLU A 140 8.58 0.61 -20.41
N ILE A 141 7.44 0.02 -20.80
CA ILE A 141 6.22 0.76 -21.11
C ILE A 141 5.71 1.53 -19.89
N LEU A 142 5.64 0.89 -18.72
CA LEU A 142 5.17 1.52 -17.49
C LEU A 142 6.13 2.62 -17.00
N LEU A 143 7.44 2.42 -17.10
CA LEU A 143 8.45 3.43 -16.73
C LEU A 143 8.38 4.67 -17.63
N ASN A 144 8.14 4.47 -18.94
CA ASN A 144 7.95 5.57 -19.88
C ASN A 144 6.65 6.35 -19.57
N PHE A 145 5.59 5.63 -19.21
CA PHE A 145 4.32 6.24 -18.82
C PHE A 145 4.42 7.01 -17.49
N GLU A 146 5.12 6.44 -16.50
CA GLU A 146 5.45 7.12 -15.23
C GLU A 146 6.23 8.42 -15.50
N THR A 147 7.29 8.35 -16.32
CA THR A 147 8.10 9.52 -16.70
C THR A 147 7.23 10.61 -17.33
N LEU A 148 6.27 10.24 -18.17
CA LEU A 148 5.33 11.18 -18.79
C LEU A 148 4.45 11.87 -17.74
N ILE A 149 3.92 11.13 -16.75
CA ILE A 149 3.10 11.71 -15.68
C ILE A 149 3.94 12.64 -14.81
N ILE A 150 5.14 12.22 -14.42
CA ILE A 150 6.07 13.03 -13.62
C ILE A 150 6.39 14.35 -14.31
N ASP A 151 6.67 14.33 -15.62
CA ASP A 151 6.94 15.56 -16.39
C ASP A 151 5.74 16.52 -16.36
N LYS A 152 4.52 15.98 -16.46
CA LYS A 152 3.29 16.78 -16.39
C LYS A 152 3.02 17.36 -15.01
N LEU A 153 3.16 16.56 -13.95
CA LEU A 153 3.02 17.02 -12.57
C LEU A 153 4.04 18.11 -12.25
N SER A 154 5.30 17.90 -12.61
CA SER A 154 6.40 18.86 -12.39
C SER A 154 6.16 20.21 -13.08
N LYS A 155 5.52 20.19 -14.25
CA LYS A 155 5.17 21.39 -15.02
C LYS A 155 3.80 21.97 -14.65
N LYS A 156 3.07 21.34 -13.73
CA LYS A 156 1.68 21.66 -13.39
C LYS A 156 0.76 21.70 -14.62
N GLU A 157 1.02 20.77 -15.55
CA GLU A 157 0.18 20.58 -16.73
C GLU A 157 -1.03 19.73 -16.37
N LYS A 158 -2.18 20.07 -16.96
CA LYS A 158 -3.38 19.25 -16.81
C LYS A 158 -3.16 17.88 -17.46
N ILE A 159 -3.52 16.81 -16.74
CA ILE A 159 -3.59 15.45 -17.26
C ILE A 159 -4.97 15.27 -17.93
N ASP A 160 -4.94 14.85 -19.20
CA ASP A 160 -6.16 14.54 -19.98
C ASP A 160 -6.73 13.18 -19.53
N GLU A 161 -8.06 13.04 -19.59
CA GLU A 161 -8.76 11.77 -19.34
C GLU A 161 -8.19 10.61 -20.18
N LYS A 162 -7.69 10.92 -21.37
CA LYS A 162 -7.03 9.93 -22.24
C LYS A 162 -5.84 9.21 -21.60
N LEU A 163 -5.12 9.86 -20.67
CA LEU A 163 -3.99 9.21 -20.00
C LEU A 163 -4.48 8.14 -19.01
N TYR A 164 -5.66 8.32 -18.41
CA TYR A 164 -6.26 7.28 -17.57
C TYR A 164 -6.67 6.07 -18.43
N GLU A 165 -7.33 6.33 -19.56
CA GLU A 165 -7.65 5.26 -20.53
C GLU A 165 -6.39 4.57 -21.09
N GLU A 166 -5.30 5.32 -21.26
CA GLU A 166 -4.03 4.76 -21.71
C GLU A 166 -3.44 3.79 -20.68
N LEU A 167 -3.44 4.15 -19.40
CA LEU A 167 -3.00 3.26 -18.33
C LEU A 167 -3.88 2.00 -18.25
N ASP A 168 -5.20 2.14 -18.36
CA ASP A 168 -6.12 1.00 -18.39
C ASP A 168 -5.80 0.06 -19.57
N ASN A 169 -5.53 0.62 -20.74
CA ASN A 169 -5.17 -0.18 -21.92
C ASN A 169 -3.79 -0.84 -21.80
N ILE A 170 -2.82 -0.17 -21.17
CA ILE A 170 -1.48 -0.71 -20.92
C ILE A 170 -1.61 -1.89 -19.94
N SER A 171 -2.20 -1.67 -18.77
CA SER A 171 -2.35 -2.67 -17.72
C SER A 171 -3.13 -3.90 -18.20
N LEU A 172 -4.27 -3.70 -18.88
CA LEU A 172 -5.06 -4.81 -19.44
C LEU A 172 -4.27 -5.65 -20.44
N LYS A 173 -3.44 -5.04 -21.29
CA LYS A 173 -2.61 -5.78 -22.26
C LYS A 173 -1.53 -6.57 -21.54
N ILE A 174 -0.87 -5.96 -20.56
CA ILE A 174 0.22 -6.58 -19.80
C ILE A 174 -0.31 -7.77 -19.00
N PHE A 175 -1.32 -7.57 -18.15
CA PHE A 175 -1.85 -8.64 -17.30
C PHE A 175 -2.47 -9.78 -18.11
N LYS A 176 -3.13 -9.47 -19.24
CA LYS A 176 -3.60 -10.51 -20.16
C LYS A 176 -2.46 -11.25 -20.88
N LYS A 177 -1.36 -10.58 -21.22
CA LYS A 177 -0.17 -11.21 -21.82
C LYS A 177 0.48 -12.19 -20.83
N LEU A 178 0.47 -11.83 -19.55
CA LEU A 178 1.14 -12.57 -18.48
C LEU A 178 0.23 -13.57 -17.74
N ASP A 179 -1.07 -13.61 -18.09
CA ASP A 179 -2.08 -14.47 -17.48
C ASP A 179 -2.23 -14.22 -15.96
N ILE A 180 -2.28 -12.94 -15.58
CA ILE A 180 -2.40 -12.48 -14.18
C ILE A 180 -3.81 -11.95 -13.97
N ASP A 181 -4.49 -12.48 -12.95
CA ASP A 181 -5.72 -11.89 -12.41
C ASP A 181 -5.35 -10.85 -11.35
N TYR A 182 -5.39 -9.58 -11.73
CA TYR A 182 -5.06 -8.46 -10.83
C TYR A 182 -6.24 -8.10 -9.93
N TYR A 183 -5.99 -8.05 -8.62
CA TYR A 183 -6.94 -7.58 -7.60
C TYR A 183 -6.28 -6.50 -6.74
N PRO A 184 -6.87 -5.28 -6.65
CA PRO A 184 -6.35 -4.25 -5.76
C PRO A 184 -6.36 -4.73 -4.30
N ILE A 185 -5.25 -4.51 -3.59
CA ILE A 185 -5.11 -4.93 -2.19
C ILE A 185 -6.20 -4.30 -1.31
N ASP A 186 -6.53 -3.03 -1.52
CA ASP A 186 -7.62 -2.37 -0.78
C ASP A 186 -8.98 -3.07 -0.95
N SER A 187 -9.25 -3.67 -2.12
CA SER A 187 -10.47 -4.46 -2.35
C SER A 187 -10.46 -5.77 -1.57
N ILE A 188 -9.32 -6.43 -1.45
CA ILE A 188 -9.15 -7.62 -0.60
C ILE A 188 -9.40 -7.25 0.87
N TYR A 189 -8.85 -6.12 1.32
CA TYR A 189 -9.04 -5.67 2.69
C TYR A 189 -10.45 -5.15 2.98
N LEU A 190 -11.19 -4.70 1.97
CA LEU A 190 -12.62 -4.42 2.13
C LEU A 190 -13.41 -5.69 2.47
N GLU A 191 -13.10 -6.83 1.82
CA GLU A 191 -13.72 -8.12 2.14
C GLU A 191 -13.35 -8.60 3.55
N ILE A 192 -12.08 -8.42 3.95
CA ILE A 192 -11.63 -8.73 5.32
C ILE A 192 -12.34 -7.83 6.34
N ALA A 193 -12.49 -6.54 6.04
CA ALA A 193 -13.20 -5.61 6.90
C ALA A 193 -14.68 -6.02 7.10
N ASP A 194 -15.34 -6.55 6.06
CA ASP A 194 -16.70 -7.09 6.16
C ASP A 194 -16.74 -8.31 7.08
N GLN A 195 -15.81 -9.25 6.91
CA GLN A 195 -15.72 -10.47 7.73
C GLN A 195 -15.47 -10.16 9.21
N LEU A 196 -14.66 -9.14 9.49
CA LEU A 196 -14.39 -8.65 10.84
C LEU A 196 -15.53 -7.80 11.41
N GLY A 197 -16.53 -7.42 10.59
CA GLY A 197 -17.67 -6.61 11.01
C GLY A 197 -17.30 -5.15 11.31
N ILE A 198 -16.26 -4.61 10.66
CA ILE A 198 -15.73 -3.26 10.91
C ILE A 198 -16.05 -2.26 9.81
N ILE A 199 -16.76 -2.68 8.74
CA ILE A 199 -17.31 -1.74 7.75
C ILE A 199 -18.24 -0.77 8.46
N LYS A 200 -17.95 0.52 8.36
CA LYS A 200 -18.81 1.59 8.84
C LYS A 200 -19.86 1.89 7.77
N GLU A 201 -21.13 1.71 8.10
CA GLU A 201 -22.27 2.25 7.31
C GLU A 201 -22.22 3.77 7.18
#